data_AF-A0A818F4X2-F1
#
_entry.id   AF-A0A818F4X2-F1
#
_cell.length_a   1.000
_cell.length_b   1.000
_cell.length_c   1.000
_cell.angle_alpha   90.00
_cell.angle_beta   90.00
_cell.angle_gamma   90.00
#
_symmetry.space_group_name_H-M   'P 1'
#
loop_
_entity.id
_entity.type
_entity.pdbx_description
1 polymer ?
#
loop_
_entity_poly.entity_id
_entity_poly.type
_entity_poly.pdbx_seq_one_letter_code
_entity_poly.pdbx_strand_id
1 'polypeptide(L)'
;MSDVEKLCSTIETRPDNNSIGRLTHLLNTDETIDHEKILNQCGKYLSGINLEEFFELILKKNQINLVEKYLRNVEDISEKQLIQSLNLSFDYLLLILTKRYDYWSLTNAMKLYFNSSKSVELGEQLVSYLIHFQQPTSSIIDWLCALIDAHFSSFVLAKWNKIHLIEKFVQDRLNTFDLLQGLNTIKKTTSSTTTTTNKKTLDNLYILQRIHFK
;
A
#
# COMPACT_ATOMS: atom_id res chain seq x y z
N MET A 1 8.56 20.22 -30.39
CA MET A 1 7.92 19.09 -29.69
C MET A 1 8.61 17.81 -30.10
N SER A 2 9.10 17.04 -29.12
CA SER A 2 9.64 15.69 -29.38
C SER A 2 8.53 14.73 -29.79
N ASP A 3 8.88 13.62 -30.45
CA ASP A 3 7.89 12.61 -30.86
C ASP A 3 7.19 11.96 -29.65
N VAL A 4 7.89 11.87 -28.51
CA VAL A 4 7.32 11.42 -27.24
C VAL A 4 6.30 12.43 -26.69
N GLU A 5 6.57 13.74 -26.77
CA GLU A 5 5.60 14.76 -26.33
C GLU A 5 4.31 14.74 -27.16
N LYS A 6 4.43 14.52 -28.48
CA LYS A 6 3.26 14.33 -29.35
C LYS A 6 2.50 13.07 -28.99
N LEU A 7 3.20 11.97 -28.67
CA LEU A 7 2.59 10.73 -28.20
C LEU A 7 1.83 10.94 -26.88
N CYS A 8 2.46 11.56 -25.88
CA CYS A 8 1.83 11.88 -24.61
C CYS A 8 0.58 12.78 -24.79
N SER A 9 0.67 13.81 -25.64
CA SER A 9 -0.46 14.69 -25.96
C SER A 9 -1.61 13.93 -26.64
N THR A 10 -1.28 12.94 -27.48
CA THR A 10 -2.26 12.08 -28.15
C THR A 10 -2.97 11.19 -27.13
N ILE A 11 -2.24 10.57 -26.21
CA ILE A 11 -2.81 9.73 -25.14
C ILE A 11 -3.71 10.57 -24.22
N GLU A 12 -3.29 11.79 -23.86
CA GLU A 12 -4.10 12.68 -23.02
C GLU A 12 -5.44 13.06 -23.66
N THR A 13 -5.46 13.26 -24.98
CA THR A 13 -6.66 13.69 -25.71
C THR A 13 -7.54 12.52 -26.15
N ARG A 14 -6.92 11.38 -26.48
CA ARG A 14 -7.61 10.17 -26.93
C ARG A 14 -6.80 8.93 -26.52
N PRO A 15 -7.00 8.39 -25.31
CA PRO A 15 -6.28 7.21 -24.86
C PRO A 15 -6.70 5.99 -25.69
N ASP A 16 -5.73 5.34 -26.32
CA ASP A 16 -5.91 4.10 -27.06
C ASP A 16 -4.75 3.13 -26.79
N ASN A 17 -5.04 1.82 -26.84
CA ASN A 17 -4.09 0.78 -26.46
C ASN A 17 -2.82 0.76 -27.33
N ASN A 18 -2.88 1.24 -28.57
CA ASN A 18 -1.72 1.26 -29.46
C ASN A 18 -0.76 2.40 -29.07
N SER A 19 -1.28 3.60 -28.85
CA SER A 19 -0.48 4.74 -28.38
C SER A 19 0.13 4.47 -27.00
N ILE A 20 -0.66 3.89 -26.10
CA ILE A 20 -0.24 3.48 -24.76
C ILE A 20 0.82 2.36 -24.82
N GLY A 21 0.63 1.36 -25.68
CA GLY A 21 1.61 0.28 -25.88
C GLY A 21 2.95 0.79 -26.44
N ARG A 22 2.90 1.76 -27.36
CA ARG A 22 4.11 2.44 -27.86
C ARG A 22 4.83 3.20 -26.75
N LEU A 23 4.10 3.93 -25.91
CA LEU A 23 4.69 4.66 -24.79
C LEU A 23 5.34 3.69 -23.78
N THR A 24 4.67 2.57 -23.51
CA THR A 24 5.19 1.51 -22.62
C THR A 24 6.49 0.91 -23.15
N HIS A 25 6.54 0.60 -24.45
CA HIS A 25 7.77 0.13 -25.08
C HIS A 25 8.90 1.16 -24.93
N LEU A 26 8.63 2.45 -25.21
CA LEU A 26 9.63 3.51 -25.05
C LEU A 26 10.13 3.63 -23.60
N LEU A 27 9.23 3.57 -22.61
CA LEU A 27 9.59 3.59 -21.19
C LEU A 27 10.49 2.40 -20.77
N ASN A 28 10.32 1.24 -21.40
CA ASN A 28 11.15 0.07 -21.10
C ASN A 28 12.49 0.07 -21.85
N THR A 29 12.57 0.70 -23.03
CA THR A 29 13.74 0.56 -23.92
C THR A 29 14.60 1.81 -24.09
N ASP A 30 14.01 3.01 -24.01
CA ASP A 30 14.70 4.25 -24.33
C ASP A 30 15.11 5.00 -23.07
N GLU A 31 16.40 4.92 -22.75
CA GLU A 31 16.95 5.56 -21.57
C GLU A 31 17.09 7.09 -21.67
N THR A 32 16.94 7.66 -22.86
CA THR A 32 17.18 9.08 -23.14
C THR A 32 15.95 9.95 -22.93
N ILE A 33 14.78 9.34 -22.75
CA ILE A 33 13.52 10.05 -22.58
C ILE A 33 13.41 10.67 -21.18
N ASP A 34 12.66 11.78 -21.11
CA ASP A 34 12.29 12.42 -19.86
C ASP A 34 11.17 11.65 -19.16
N HIS A 35 11.56 10.59 -18.44
CA HIS A 35 10.66 9.71 -17.68
C HIS A 35 9.81 10.48 -16.67
N GLU A 36 10.34 11.55 -16.09
CA GLU A 36 9.61 12.39 -15.15
C GLU A 36 8.43 13.08 -15.83
N LYS A 37 8.70 13.74 -16.95
CA LYS A 37 7.67 14.42 -17.71
C LYS A 37 6.59 13.45 -18.18
N ILE A 38 6.98 12.27 -18.66
CA ILE A 38 6.05 11.22 -19.11
C ILE A 38 5.17 10.76 -17.96
N LEU A 39 5.73 10.46 -16.78
CA LEU A 39 4.96 10.03 -15.62
C LEU A 39 3.95 11.08 -15.17
N ASN A 40 4.32 12.36 -15.18
CA ASN A 40 3.42 13.45 -14.78
C ASN A 40 2.27 13.68 -15.78
N GLN A 41 2.53 13.51 -17.08
CA GLN A 41 1.51 13.72 -18.12
C GLN A 41 0.63 12.48 -18.32
N CYS A 42 1.25 11.31 -18.41
CA CYS A 42 0.60 10.10 -18.88
C CYS A 42 0.48 8.98 -17.83
N GLY A 43 1.07 9.11 -16.64
CA GLY A 43 1.14 8.02 -15.66
C GLY A 43 -0.22 7.40 -15.32
N LYS A 44 -1.27 8.22 -15.22
CA LYS A 44 -2.64 7.77 -14.94
C LYS A 44 -3.24 6.85 -16.01
N TYR A 45 -2.76 6.94 -17.26
CA TYR A 45 -3.20 6.10 -18.37
C TYR A 45 -2.44 4.77 -18.45
N LEU A 46 -1.43 4.58 -17.59
CA LEU A 46 -0.66 3.35 -17.55
C LEU A 46 -1.24 2.31 -16.58
N SER A 47 -2.42 2.56 -16.01
CA SER A 47 -3.12 1.59 -15.16
C SER A 47 -3.46 0.32 -15.93
N GLY A 48 -3.24 -0.84 -15.31
CA GLY A 48 -3.46 -2.16 -15.90
C GLY A 48 -2.36 -2.60 -16.88
N ILE A 49 -1.27 -1.84 -17.00
CA ILE A 49 -0.13 -2.19 -17.86
C ILE A 49 1.00 -2.76 -17.03
N ASN A 50 1.65 -3.80 -17.56
CA ASN A 50 2.87 -4.31 -16.96
C ASN A 50 4.02 -3.31 -17.17
N LEU A 51 4.40 -2.63 -16.08
CA LEU A 51 5.51 -1.67 -16.01
C LEU A 51 6.66 -2.18 -15.12
N GLU A 52 6.78 -3.49 -14.92
CA GLU A 52 7.84 -4.05 -14.05
C GLU A 52 9.23 -3.69 -14.56
N GLU A 53 9.50 -3.84 -15.85
CA GLU A 53 10.81 -3.52 -16.45
C GLU A 53 11.18 -2.05 -16.28
N PHE A 54 10.23 -1.15 -16.56
CA PHE A 54 10.42 0.28 -16.33
C PHE A 54 10.71 0.58 -14.85
N PHE A 55 9.96 -0.02 -13.93
CA PHE A 55 10.19 0.17 -12.50
C PHE A 55 11.58 -0.34 -12.06
N GLU A 56 12.00 -1.51 -12.55
CA GLU A 56 13.35 -2.04 -12.31
C GLU A 56 14.44 -1.12 -12.88
N LEU A 57 14.18 -0.47 -14.02
CA LEU A 57 15.08 0.51 -14.62
C LEU A 57 15.22 1.76 -13.73
N ILE A 58 14.12 2.27 -13.17
CA ILE A 58 14.13 3.39 -12.21
C ILE A 58 14.98 3.01 -10.98
N LEU A 59 14.77 1.81 -10.44
CA LEU A 59 15.50 1.31 -9.26
C LEU A 59 17.00 1.18 -9.53
N LYS A 60 17.39 0.59 -10.67
CA LYS A 60 18.81 0.43 -11.06
C LYS A 60 19.55 1.76 -11.14
N LYS A 61 18.87 2.83 -11.57
CA LYS A 61 19.43 4.18 -11.69
C LYS A 61 19.42 4.96 -10.38
N ASN A 62 18.89 4.38 -9.30
CA ASN A 62 18.74 5.01 -8.00
C ASN A 62 18.03 6.39 -8.08
N GLN A 63 17.05 6.52 -8.98
CA GLN A 63 16.32 7.76 -9.20
C GLN A 63 15.15 7.86 -8.23
N ILE A 64 15.46 8.16 -6.96
CA ILE A 64 14.51 8.28 -5.84
C ILE A 64 13.29 9.15 -6.21
N ASN A 65 13.52 10.31 -6.82
CA ASN A 65 12.46 11.23 -7.24
C ASN A 65 11.49 10.63 -8.28
N LEU A 66 11.97 9.69 -9.10
CA LEU A 66 11.13 9.00 -10.09
C LEU A 66 10.32 7.87 -9.46
N VAL A 67 10.83 7.21 -8.42
CA VAL A 67 10.06 6.21 -7.66
C VAL A 67 8.83 6.87 -7.04
N GLU A 68 9.00 8.03 -6.40
CA GLU A 68 7.88 8.75 -5.82
C GLU A 68 6.85 9.16 -6.88
N LYS A 69 7.29 9.66 -8.04
CA LYS A 69 6.39 10.04 -9.15
C LYS A 69 5.70 8.83 -9.76
N TYR A 70 6.39 7.71 -9.88
CA TYR A 70 5.81 6.45 -10.32
C TYR A 70 4.70 6.02 -9.37
N LEU A 71 5.01 5.94 -8.07
CA LEU A 71 4.06 5.57 -7.03
C LEU A 71 2.88 6.55 -6.94
N ARG A 72 3.06 7.85 -7.21
CA ARG A 72 1.95 8.81 -7.21
C ARG A 72 1.04 8.69 -8.42
N ASN A 73 1.61 8.51 -9.61
CA ASN A 73 0.88 8.65 -10.88
C ASN A 73 0.36 7.32 -11.45
N VAL A 74 0.94 6.17 -11.08
CA VAL A 74 0.49 4.84 -11.53
C VAL A 74 -0.41 4.24 -10.44
N GLU A 75 -1.65 3.90 -10.77
CA GLU A 75 -2.60 3.32 -9.80
C GLU A 75 -2.35 1.83 -9.57
N ASP A 76 -2.30 1.05 -10.64
CA ASP A 76 -2.06 -0.39 -10.58
C ASP A 76 -0.57 -0.69 -10.47
N ILE A 77 -0.13 -0.99 -9.25
CA ILE A 77 1.26 -1.32 -8.92
C ILE A 77 1.26 -2.72 -8.32
N SER A 78 2.12 -3.61 -8.81
CA SER A 78 2.19 -4.97 -8.29
C SER A 78 2.79 -5.00 -6.89
N GLU A 79 2.42 -5.99 -6.08
CA GLU A 79 2.94 -6.11 -4.71
C GLU A 79 4.45 -6.29 -4.70
N LYS A 80 5.03 -6.93 -5.73
CA LYS A 80 6.48 -6.97 -5.96
C LYS A 80 7.07 -5.55 -6.00
N GLN A 81 6.49 -4.64 -6.79
CA GLN A 81 6.96 -3.26 -6.90
C GLN A 81 6.75 -2.47 -5.60
N LEU A 82 5.66 -2.71 -4.87
CA LEU A 82 5.43 -2.12 -3.55
C LEU A 82 6.53 -2.53 -2.56
N ILE A 83 6.85 -3.83 -2.48
CA ILE A 83 7.91 -4.32 -1.59
C ILE A 83 9.30 -3.83 -2.01
N GLN A 84 9.59 -3.82 -3.31
CA GLN A 84 10.84 -3.27 -3.84
C GLN A 84 11.00 -1.78 -3.52
N SER A 85 9.92 -1.00 -3.55
CA SER A 85 9.93 0.42 -3.15
C SER A 85 10.34 0.57 -1.68
N LEU A 86 9.79 -0.26 -0.79
CA LEU A 86 10.12 -0.22 0.65
C LEU A 86 11.53 -0.71 0.96
N ASN A 87 12.06 -1.63 0.15
CA ASN A 87 13.48 -2.00 0.24
C ASN A 87 14.41 -0.81 -0.07
N LEU A 88 13.96 0.14 -0.89
CA LEU A 88 14.71 1.37 -1.19
C LEU A 88 14.59 2.40 -0.05
N SER A 89 13.36 2.76 0.35
CA SER A 89 13.12 3.69 1.46
C SER A 89 11.74 3.49 2.09
N PHE A 90 11.68 3.62 3.43
CA PHE A 90 10.41 3.66 4.17
C PHE A 90 9.68 5.00 4.05
N ASP A 91 10.28 6.03 3.45
CA ASP A 91 9.59 7.30 3.18
C ASP A 91 8.39 7.10 2.25
N TYR A 92 8.42 6.06 1.42
CA TYR A 92 7.30 5.69 0.54
C TYR A 92 6.17 4.95 1.25
N LEU A 93 6.33 4.56 2.51
CA LEU A 93 5.37 3.71 3.21
C LEU A 93 3.98 4.34 3.22
N LEU A 94 3.88 5.64 3.51
CA LEU A 94 2.60 6.33 3.55
C LEU A 94 1.91 6.31 2.18
N LEU A 95 2.67 6.49 1.10
CA LEU A 95 2.14 6.47 -0.27
C LEU A 95 1.68 5.06 -0.67
N ILE A 96 2.47 4.04 -0.34
CA ILE A 96 2.19 2.63 -0.63
C ILE A 96 0.95 2.14 0.14
N LEU A 97 0.76 2.58 1.39
CA LEU A 97 -0.40 2.23 2.20
C LEU A 97 -1.73 2.69 1.58
N THR A 98 -1.72 3.66 0.65
CA THR A 98 -2.90 4.12 -0.09
C THR A 98 -3.21 3.27 -1.34
N LYS A 99 -2.29 2.40 -1.75
CA LYS A 99 -2.45 1.56 -2.93
C LYS A 99 -3.35 0.37 -2.65
N ARG A 100 -3.99 -0.12 -3.71
CA ARG A 100 -4.72 -1.38 -3.68
C ARG A 100 -3.72 -2.52 -3.78
N TYR A 101 -4.00 -3.59 -3.07
CA TYR A 101 -3.21 -4.82 -3.10
C TYR A 101 -4.13 -6.00 -2.76
N ASP A 102 -3.75 -7.18 -3.24
CA ASP A 102 -4.29 -8.44 -2.73
C ASP A 102 -3.47 -8.89 -1.52
N TYR A 103 -4.16 -9.29 -0.46
CA TYR A 103 -3.54 -9.68 0.80
C TYR A 103 -2.56 -10.86 0.62
N TRP A 104 -2.95 -11.90 -0.13
CA TRP A 104 -2.12 -13.10 -0.29
C TRP A 104 -0.93 -12.83 -1.21
N SER A 105 -1.13 -12.04 -2.27
CA SER A 105 -0.04 -11.57 -3.12
C SER A 105 0.97 -10.72 -2.33
N LEU A 106 0.48 -9.85 -1.42
CA LEU A 106 1.33 -9.04 -0.55
C LEU A 106 2.14 -9.92 0.40
N THR A 107 1.50 -10.86 1.09
CA THR A 107 2.19 -11.80 1.99
C THR A 107 3.27 -12.59 1.25
N ASN A 108 2.97 -13.09 0.05
CA ASN A 108 3.94 -13.80 -0.78
C ASN A 108 5.09 -12.90 -1.23
N ALA A 109 4.80 -11.67 -1.64
CA ALA A 109 5.81 -10.70 -2.03
C ALA A 109 6.73 -10.35 -0.84
N MET A 110 6.18 -10.12 0.35
CA MET A 110 6.97 -9.89 1.57
C MET A 110 7.89 -11.07 1.86
N LYS A 111 7.37 -12.31 1.78
CA LYS A 111 8.14 -13.53 2.02
C LYS A 111 9.31 -13.69 1.04
N LEU A 112 9.11 -13.32 -0.22
CA LEU A 112 10.10 -13.49 -1.29
C LEU A 112 11.13 -12.35 -1.33
N TYR A 113 10.70 -11.12 -1.07
CA TYR A 113 11.49 -9.92 -1.36
C TYR A 113 11.95 -9.16 -0.12
N PHE A 114 11.46 -9.46 1.09
CA PHE A 114 12.06 -8.96 2.33
C PHE A 114 13.06 -9.94 2.93
N ASN A 115 14.21 -9.40 3.32
CA ASN A 115 15.09 -10.07 4.26
C ASN A 115 14.61 -9.83 5.70
N SER A 116 15.03 -10.70 6.61
CA SER A 116 14.63 -10.66 8.02
C SER A 116 14.87 -9.30 8.71
N SER A 117 15.92 -8.56 8.35
CA SER A 117 16.20 -7.24 8.95
C SER A 117 15.17 -6.22 8.52
N LYS A 118 14.91 -6.14 7.21
CA LYS A 118 13.92 -5.23 6.64
C LYS A 118 12.50 -5.53 7.11
N SER A 119 12.17 -6.81 7.32
CA SER A 119 10.90 -7.20 7.92
C SER A 119 10.74 -6.63 9.34
N VAL A 120 11.77 -6.74 10.19
CA VAL A 120 11.72 -6.13 11.53
C VAL A 120 11.57 -4.61 11.42
N GLU A 121 12.40 -3.94 10.62
CA GLU A 121 12.34 -2.49 10.43
C GLU A 121 10.96 -2.01 9.96
N LEU A 122 10.37 -2.67 8.95
CA LEU A 122 9.01 -2.36 8.47
C LEU A 122 7.98 -2.54 9.59
N GLY A 123 8.08 -3.64 10.34
CA GLY A 123 7.23 -3.91 11.47
C GLY A 123 7.30 -2.80 12.51
N GLU A 124 8.50 -2.33 12.85
CA GLU A 124 8.66 -1.21 13.78
C GLU A 124 8.07 0.10 13.25
N GLN A 125 8.21 0.38 11.95
CA GLN A 125 7.62 1.56 11.31
C GLN A 125 6.09 1.49 11.38
N LEU A 126 5.49 0.38 10.96
CA LEU A 126 4.04 0.19 11.00
C LEU A 126 3.48 0.30 12.42
N VAL A 127 4.16 -0.28 13.42
CA VAL A 127 3.80 -0.12 14.84
C VAL A 127 3.92 1.33 15.28
N SER A 128 4.97 2.03 14.85
CA SER A 128 5.12 3.46 15.12
C SER A 128 3.95 4.26 14.54
N TYR A 129 3.55 4.00 13.29
CA TYR A 129 2.39 4.63 12.67
C TYR A 129 1.08 4.31 13.41
N LEU A 130 0.92 3.09 13.92
CA LEU A 130 -0.23 2.71 14.76
C LEU A 130 -0.25 3.46 16.09
N ILE A 131 0.90 3.68 16.74
CA ILE A 131 0.98 4.33 18.05
C ILE A 131 0.83 5.85 17.94
N HIS A 132 1.45 6.48 16.93
CA HIS A 132 1.57 7.94 16.84
C HIS A 132 0.37 8.67 16.21
N PHE A 133 -0.70 7.95 15.82
CA PHE A 133 -2.03 8.47 15.42
C PHE A 133 -2.10 9.85 14.74
N GLN A 134 -2.25 9.82 13.40
CA GLN A 134 -3.16 10.77 12.74
C GLN A 134 -4.34 10.06 12.06
N GLN A 135 -4.20 8.87 11.45
CA GLN A 135 -5.31 7.95 11.11
C GLN A 135 -4.77 6.51 10.95
N PRO A 136 -5.17 5.53 11.78
CA PRO A 136 -4.90 4.13 11.47
C PRO A 136 -5.80 3.75 10.31
N THR A 137 -5.22 3.56 9.13
CA THR A 137 -5.96 2.96 8.03
C THR A 137 -5.99 1.46 8.26
N SER A 138 -7.08 0.80 7.87
CA SER A 138 -7.15 -0.67 7.80
C SER A 138 -5.91 -1.25 7.12
N SER A 139 -5.37 -0.52 6.13
CA SER A 139 -4.15 -0.84 5.42
C SER A 139 -2.92 -1.06 6.31
N ILE A 140 -2.69 -0.26 7.36
CA ILE A 140 -1.54 -0.46 8.25
C ILE A 140 -1.65 -1.79 9.01
N ILE A 141 -2.86 -2.13 9.44
CA ILE A 141 -3.16 -3.37 10.15
C ILE A 141 -3.02 -4.55 9.18
N ASP A 142 -3.58 -4.46 7.99
CA ASP A 142 -3.49 -5.49 6.95
C ASP A 142 -2.02 -5.77 6.59
N TRP A 143 -1.19 -4.73 6.45
CA TRP A 143 0.25 -4.85 6.20
C TRP A 143 1.00 -5.50 7.36
N LEU A 144 0.67 -5.16 8.62
CA LEU A 144 1.26 -5.82 9.79
C LEU A 144 0.88 -7.30 9.84
N CYS A 145 -0.37 -7.63 9.56
CA CYS A 145 -0.83 -9.01 9.50
C CYS A 145 -0.13 -9.78 8.37
N ALA A 146 -0.05 -9.21 7.16
CA ALA A 146 0.65 -9.83 6.05
C ALA A 146 2.14 -10.07 6.36
N LEU A 147 2.78 -9.11 7.05
CA LEU A 147 4.18 -9.22 7.47
C LEU A 147 4.39 -10.31 8.51
N ILE A 148 3.49 -10.41 9.50
CA ILE A 148 3.48 -11.48 10.49
C ILE A 148 3.31 -12.81 9.77
N ASP A 149 2.30 -12.98 8.93
CA ASP A 149 2.02 -14.23 8.23
C ASP A 149 3.16 -14.65 7.29
N ALA A 150 3.81 -13.70 6.61
CA ALA A 150 4.95 -13.96 5.74
C ALA A 150 6.15 -14.54 6.50
N HIS A 151 6.32 -14.15 7.78
CA HIS A 151 7.51 -14.44 8.58
C HIS A 151 7.21 -15.15 9.92
N PHE A 152 5.99 -15.65 10.12
CA PHE A 152 5.50 -16.18 11.40
C PHE A 152 6.35 -17.34 11.91
N SER A 153 6.80 -18.21 11.02
CA SER A 153 7.62 -19.37 11.36
C SER A 153 9.14 -19.07 11.40
N SER A 154 9.54 -17.81 11.26
CA SER A 154 10.94 -17.43 11.05
C SER A 154 11.55 -16.75 12.27
N PHE A 155 12.88 -16.78 12.34
CA PHE A 155 13.73 -16.08 13.30
C PHE A 155 13.43 -14.58 13.46
N VAL A 156 12.70 -13.98 12.51
CA VAL A 156 12.23 -12.58 12.52
C VAL A 156 11.37 -12.28 13.75
N LEU A 157 10.37 -13.12 14.06
CA LEU A 157 9.50 -12.90 15.22
C LEU A 157 10.29 -12.94 16.54
N ALA A 158 11.27 -13.84 16.63
CA ALA A 158 12.15 -13.94 17.80
C ALA A 158 13.01 -12.69 18.02
N LYS A 159 13.26 -11.90 16.96
CA LYS A 159 13.97 -10.62 17.02
C LYS A 159 13.06 -9.42 17.22
N TRP A 160 11.75 -9.60 17.10
CA TRP A 160 10.81 -8.49 17.08
C TRP A 160 10.34 -8.14 18.50
N ASN A 161 11.18 -7.38 19.20
CA ASN A 161 10.96 -7.02 20.60
C ASN A 161 9.70 -6.17 20.85
N LYS A 162 9.04 -5.66 19.80
CA LYS A 162 7.86 -4.79 19.86
C LYS A 162 6.52 -5.53 19.72
N ILE A 163 6.51 -6.87 19.65
CA ILE A 163 5.27 -7.67 19.58
C ILE A 163 4.29 -7.32 20.71
N HIS A 164 4.78 -7.15 21.95
CA HIS A 164 3.96 -6.77 23.09
C HIS A 164 3.23 -5.41 22.90
N LEU A 165 3.78 -4.49 22.10
CA LEU A 165 3.12 -3.21 21.78
C LEU A 165 1.98 -3.42 20.79
N ILE A 166 2.12 -4.36 19.85
CA ILE A 166 1.04 -4.76 18.93
C ILE A 166 -0.08 -5.41 19.73
N GLU A 167 0.23 -6.37 20.59
CA GLU A 167 -0.74 -7.04 21.46
C GLU A 167 -1.51 -6.04 22.32
N LYS A 168 -0.80 -5.11 22.96
CA LYS A 168 -1.42 -4.04 23.74
C LYS A 168 -2.32 -3.15 22.87
N PHE A 169 -1.86 -2.73 21.69
CA PHE A 169 -2.66 -1.91 20.77
C PHE A 169 -3.94 -2.64 20.35
N VAL A 170 -3.85 -3.93 20.00
CA VAL A 170 -4.99 -4.76 19.63
C VAL A 170 -5.96 -4.87 20.81
N GLN A 171 -5.45 -5.14 22.01
CA GLN A 171 -6.26 -5.23 23.23
C GLN A 171 -6.96 -3.91 23.55
N ASP A 172 -6.26 -2.77 23.45
CA ASP A 172 -6.83 -1.44 23.66
C ASP A 172 -7.94 -1.12 22.64
N ARG A 173 -7.77 -1.57 21.39
CA ARG A 173 -8.79 -1.41 20.33
C ARG A 173 -10.01 -2.29 20.54
N LEU A 174 -9.82 -3.55 20.95
CA LEU A 174 -10.90 -4.47 21.31
C LEU A 174 -11.67 -3.95 22.53
N ASN A 175 -10.97 -3.51 23.57
CA ASN A 175 -11.59 -2.88 24.74
C ASN A 175 -12.39 -1.62 24.36
N THR A 176 -11.85 -0.78 23.47
CA THR A 176 -12.56 0.39 22.95
C THR A 176 -13.79 -0.02 22.15
N PHE A 177 -13.70 -1.09 21.36
CA PHE A 177 -14.83 -1.63 20.60
C PHE A 177 -15.93 -2.17 21.52
N ASP A 178 -15.57 -2.95 22.54
CA ASP A 178 -16.53 -3.47 23.52
C ASP A 178 -17.21 -2.35 24.29
N LEU A 179 -16.47 -1.28 24.62
CA LEU A 179 -17.00 -0.10 25.27
C LEU A 179 -17.94 0.70 24.33
N LEU A 180 -17.60 0.84 23.05
CA LEU A 180 -18.47 1.47 22.03
C LEU A 180 -19.70 0.61 21.71
N GLN A 181 -19.57 -0.72 21.71
CA GLN A 181 -20.68 -1.65 21.59
C GLN A 181 -21.61 -1.52 22.79
N GLY A 182 -21.07 -1.53 24.01
CA GLY A 182 -21.82 -1.30 25.25
C GLY A 182 -22.57 0.04 25.25
N LEU A 183 -21.93 1.11 24.77
CA LEU A 183 -22.57 2.42 24.60
C LEU A 183 -23.65 2.41 23.49
N ASN A 184 -23.45 1.64 22.41
CA ASN A 184 -24.43 1.49 21.33
C ASN A 184 -25.61 0.58 21.70
N THR A 185 -25.43 -0.44 22.56
CA THR A 185 -26.54 -1.19 23.14
C THR A 185 -27.35 -0.31 24.08
N ILE A 186 -26.69 0.52 24.89
CA ILE A 186 -27.37 1.53 25.74
C ILE A 186 -28.11 2.56 24.88
N LYS A 187 -27.53 3.04 23.77
CA LYS A 187 -28.21 3.97 22.83
C LYS A 187 -29.34 3.30 22.03
N LYS A 188 -29.22 2.03 21.62
CA LYS A 188 -30.29 1.29 20.91
C LYS A 188 -31.53 1.08 21.76
N THR A 189 -31.41 1.05 23.08
CA THR A 189 -32.56 1.11 24.00
C THR A 189 -33.21 2.49 24.05
N THR A 190 -32.59 3.54 23.53
CA THR A 190 -33.06 4.94 23.67
C THR A 190 -33.36 5.66 22.35
N SER A 191 -32.99 5.12 21.19
CA SER A 191 -33.18 5.81 19.90
C SER A 191 -33.71 4.90 18.80
N SER A 192 -34.99 4.56 18.90
CA SER A 192 -35.84 4.19 17.76
C SER A 192 -36.20 5.43 16.94
N THR A 193 -35.26 6.05 16.22
CA THR A 193 -35.51 6.90 15.03
C THR A 193 -34.19 7.44 14.47
N THR A 194 -33.96 7.22 13.17
CA THR A 194 -33.06 7.96 12.23
C THR A 194 -31.54 7.87 12.50
N THR A 195 -30.61 7.68 11.56
CA THR A 195 -30.59 7.43 10.11
C THR A 195 -29.15 7.01 9.75
N THR A 196 -28.99 5.99 8.91
CA THR A 196 -28.06 5.84 7.77
C THR A 196 -26.57 6.29 7.77
N THR A 197 -25.94 6.66 8.88
CA THR A 197 -24.51 7.11 8.86
C THR A 197 -23.48 6.05 9.31
N ASN A 198 -23.91 4.91 9.87
CA ASN A 198 -23.03 3.95 10.54
C ASN A 198 -22.44 2.81 9.68
N LYS A 199 -22.72 2.75 8.37
CA LYS A 199 -22.37 1.58 7.55
C LYS A 199 -20.86 1.44 7.30
N LYS A 200 -20.17 2.55 6.99
CA LYS A 200 -18.72 2.54 6.70
C LYS A 200 -17.83 2.22 7.90
N THR A 201 -18.26 2.59 9.11
CA THR A 201 -17.49 2.34 10.34
C THR A 201 -17.55 0.87 10.75
N LEU A 202 -18.65 0.18 10.43
CA LEU A 202 -18.83 -1.25 10.71
C LEU A 202 -17.99 -2.13 9.78
N ASP A 203 -17.76 -1.73 8.53
CA ASP A 203 -16.99 -2.54 7.56
C ASP A 203 -15.51 -2.67 7.95
N ASN A 204 -14.88 -1.60 8.48
CA ASN A 204 -13.50 -1.67 9.00
C ASN A 204 -13.37 -2.47 10.30
N LEU A 205 -14.47 -2.63 11.05
CA LEU A 205 -14.48 -3.34 12.34
C LEU A 205 -14.60 -4.86 12.18
N TYR A 206 -15.21 -5.33 11.10
CA TYR A 206 -15.32 -6.77 10.80
C TYR A 206 -13.97 -7.41 10.44
N ILE A 207 -13.04 -6.62 9.89
CA ILE A 207 -11.69 -7.06 9.52
C ILE A 207 -10.87 -7.42 10.78
N LEU A 208 -11.00 -6.63 11.85
CA LEU A 208 -10.31 -6.87 13.11
C LEU A 208 -10.86 -8.08 13.89
N GLN A 209 -12.16 -8.36 13.80
CA GLN A 209 -12.76 -9.54 14.46
C GLN A 209 -12.30 -10.87 13.85
N ARG A 210 -11.95 -10.91 12.56
CA ARG A 210 -11.44 -12.13 11.90
C ARG A 210 -10.09 -12.60 12.44
N ILE A 211 -9.26 -11.70 12.98
CA ILE A 211 -7.97 -12.04 13.59
C ILE A 211 -8.17 -12.80 14.91
N HIS A 212 -9.34 -12.65 15.55
CA HIS A 212 -9.59 -13.19 16.89
C HIS A 212 -10.34 -14.52 16.93
N PHE A 213 -10.86 -15.01 15.79
CA PHE A 213 -11.52 -16.31 15.72
C PHE A 213 -10.72 -17.30 14.88
N LYS A 214 -9.97 -18.17 15.57
CA LYS A 214 -9.65 -19.52 15.12
C LYS A 214 -10.30 -20.50 16.08
#